data_AF-A0AAN1WGR8-F1
#
_entry.id   AF-A0AAN1WGR8-F1
#
_cell.length_a   1.000
_cell.length_b   1.000
_cell.length_c   1.000
_cell.angle_alpha   90.00
_cell.angle_beta   90.00
_cell.angle_gamma   90.00
#
_symmetry.space_group_name_H-M   'P 1'
#
loop_
_entity.id
_entity.type
_entity.pdbx_description
1 polymer ?
#
loop_
_entity_poly.entity_id
_entity_poly.type
_entity_poly.pdbx_seq_one_letter_code
_entity_poly.pdbx_strand_id
1 'polypeptide(L)' 'MDDQDQRHETARPPEGMSEEELAKHPSWRRHTKSYQAKRGYVRDLWIYSGMLMIFMPLPLQVFCLAALSFISLSILDAEG' A
#
# COMPACT_ATOMS: atom_id res chain seq x y z
N MET A 1 15.54 -45.71 -3.10
CA MET A 1 14.46 -45.04 -2.37
C MET A 1 14.94 -43.60 -2.17
N ASP A 2 15.19 -42.82 -3.24
CA ASP A 2 16.11 -41.67 -3.11
C ASP A 2 15.80 -40.52 -4.08
N ASP A 3 14.52 -40.16 -4.27
CA ASP A 3 14.14 -39.04 -5.17
C ASP A 3 13.18 -38.00 -4.52
N GLN A 4 12.76 -38.21 -3.27
CA GLN A 4 11.80 -37.30 -2.60
C GLN A 4 12.45 -36.22 -1.72
N ASP A 5 13.74 -36.32 -1.39
CA ASP A 5 14.37 -35.38 -0.45
C ASP A 5 14.75 -34.03 -1.07
N GLN A 6 14.99 -33.97 -2.39
CA GLN A 6 15.44 -32.72 -3.05
C GLN A 6 14.35 -31.64 -3.20
N ARG A 7 13.05 -31.97 -3.04
CA ARG A 7 11.99 -30.97 -3.18
C ARG A 7 11.86 -30.05 -1.97
N HIS A 8 12.43 -30.41 -0.83
CA HIS A 8 12.33 -29.61 0.40
C HIS A 8 13.48 -28.61 0.58
N GLU A 9 14.60 -28.76 -0.13
CA GLU A 9 15.77 -27.87 0.01
C GLU A 9 15.60 -26.50 -0.66
N THR A 10 14.63 -26.32 -1.56
CA THR A 10 14.44 -25.04 -2.28
C THR A 10 13.63 -23.99 -1.54
N ALA A 11 13.16 -24.27 -0.31
CA ALA A 11 12.39 -23.31 0.48
C ALA A 11 13.27 -22.34 1.31
N ARG A 12 14.55 -22.66 1.54
CA ARG A 12 15.46 -21.85 2.35
C ARG A 12 16.63 -21.35 1.52
N PRO A 13 16.93 -20.04 1.53
CA PRO A 13 18.09 -19.51 0.82
C PRO A 13 19.34 -20.18 1.37
N PRO A 14 20.29 -20.58 0.49
CA PRO A 14 21.51 -21.23 0.91
C PRO A 14 22.24 -20.37 1.95
N GLU A 15 22.48 -20.93 3.14
CA GLU A 15 23.15 -20.23 4.23
C GLU A 15 24.59 -19.91 3.83
N GLY A 16 24.91 -18.62 3.68
CA GLY A 16 26.23 -18.13 3.27
C GLY A 16 26.26 -17.35 1.95
N MET A 17 25.17 -17.35 1.17
CA MET A 17 25.10 -16.54 -0.04
C MET A 17 24.89 -15.05 0.29
N SER A 18 25.67 -14.17 -0.35
CA SER A 18 25.57 -12.73 -0.15
C SER A 18 24.24 -12.17 -0.68
N GLU A 19 23.73 -11.06 -0.12
CA GLU A 19 22.47 -10.46 -0.57
C GLU A 19 22.49 -10.06 -2.07
N GLU A 20 23.68 -9.77 -2.62
CA GLU A 20 23.88 -9.47 -4.04
C GLU A 20 23.69 -10.69 -4.95
N GLU A 21 24.19 -11.86 -4.54
CA GLU A 21 24.02 -13.10 -5.29
C GLU A 21 22.57 -13.62 -5.20
N LEU A 22 21.95 -13.48 -4.03
CA LEU A 22 20.52 -13.73 -3.83
C LEU A 22 19.64 -12.83 -4.71
N ALA A 23 20.06 -11.58 -4.96
CA ALA A 23 19.33 -10.64 -5.82
C ALA A 23 19.44 -10.96 -7.32
N LYS A 24 20.52 -11.65 -7.75
CA LYS A 24 20.71 -12.11 -9.14
C LYS A 24 19.78 -13.25 -9.52
N HIS A 25 19.41 -14.12 -8.57
CA HIS A 25 18.51 -15.22 -8.84
C HIS A 25 17.02 -14.80 -8.77
N PRO A 26 16.22 -15.03 -9.83
CA PRO A 26 14.82 -14.60 -9.88
C PRO A 26 13.93 -15.25 -8.80
N SER A 27 14.22 -16.48 -8.39
CA SER A 27 13.51 -17.20 -7.31
C SER A 27 13.83 -16.64 -5.92
N TRP A 28 15.08 -16.24 -5.70
CA TRP A 28 15.62 -15.86 -4.40
C TRP A 28 15.54 -14.35 -4.11
N ARG A 29 15.33 -13.53 -5.15
CA ARG A 29 15.18 -12.08 -5.06
C ARG A 29 14.05 -11.63 -4.13
N ARG A 30 13.03 -12.47 -3.91
CA ARG A 30 11.91 -12.18 -2.99
C ARG A 30 12.25 -12.41 -1.51
N HIS A 31 13.33 -13.14 -1.23
CA HIS A 31 13.80 -13.48 0.12
C HIS A 31 14.86 -12.51 0.66
N THR A 32 15.37 -11.58 -0.15
CA THR A 32 16.31 -10.56 0.34
C THR A 32 15.62 -9.63 1.33
N LYS A 33 16.33 -9.25 2.41
CA LYS A 33 15.79 -8.35 3.44
C LYS A 33 15.41 -7.00 2.84
N SER A 34 16.18 -6.54 1.86
CA SER A 34 15.93 -5.33 1.08
C SER A 34 14.60 -5.37 0.31
N TYR A 35 14.20 -6.51 -0.25
CA TYR A 35 12.92 -6.66 -0.95
C TYR A 35 11.74 -6.69 0.02
N GLN A 36 11.88 -7.39 1.16
CA GLN A 36 10.83 -7.43 2.19
C GLN A 36 10.60 -6.05 2.83
N ALA A 37 11.67 -5.31 3.10
CA ALA A 37 11.57 -3.95 3.61
C ALA A 37 10.84 -3.03 2.61
N LYS A 38 11.24 -3.05 1.33
CA LYS A 38 10.57 -2.28 0.26
C LYS A 38 9.10 -2.68 0.09
N ARG A 39 8.76 -3.96 0.24
CA ARG A 39 7.37 -4.44 0.17
C ARG A 39 6.50 -3.84 1.27
N GLY A 40 7.03 -3.70 2.50
CA GLY A 40 6.36 -3.02 3.60
C GLY A 40 6.03 -1.57 3.25
N TYR A 41 7.04 -0.83 2.77
CA TYR A 41 6.86 0.56 2.33
C TYR A 41 5.82 0.72 1.23
N VAL A 42 5.85 -0.15 0.21
CA VAL A 42 4.87 -0.07 -0.90
C VAL A 42 3.46 -0.38 -0.41
N ARG A 43 3.31 -1.32 0.53
CA ARG A 43 2.01 -1.64 1.14
C ARG A 43 1.48 -0.44 1.92
N ASP A 44 2.31 0.16 2.76
CA ASP A 44 1.91 1.33 3.56
C ASP A 44 1.56 2.50 2.66
N LEU A 45 2.34 2.75 1.59
CA LEU A 45 2.04 3.77 0.59
C LEU A 45 0.67 3.54 -0.07
N TRP A 46 0.33 2.29 -0.38
CA TRP A 46 -0.97 1.92 -0.94
C TRP A 46 -2.12 2.17 0.06
N ILE A 47 -1.91 1.85 1.33
CA ILE A 47 -2.89 2.12 2.40
C ILE A 47 -3.09 3.62 2.57
N TYR A 48 -2.00 4.39 2.64
CA TYR A 48 -2.05 5.85 2.73
C TYR A 48 -2.71 6.47 1.50
N SER A 49 -2.43 5.97 0.29
CA SER A 49 -3.08 6.43 -0.94
C SER A 49 -4.59 6.19 -0.91
N GLY A 50 -5.03 5.00 -0.47
CA GLY A 50 -6.45 4.70 -0.30
C GLY A 50 -7.11 5.56 0.78
N MET A 51 -6.46 5.73 1.94
CA MET A 51 -6.94 6.63 3.00
C MET A 51 -7.04 8.07 2.50
N LEU A 52 -6.03 8.59 1.80
CA LEU A 52 -6.03 9.94 1.24
C LEU A 52 -7.21 10.13 0.27
N MET A 53 -7.47 9.12 -0.57
CA MET A 53 -8.57 9.16 -1.53
C MET A 53 -9.96 9.18 -0.85
N ILE A 54 -10.08 8.68 0.38
CA ILE A 54 -11.31 8.75 1.19
C ILE A 54 -11.37 10.07 1.96
N PHE A 55 -10.25 10.49 2.55
CA PHE A 55 -10.17 11.69 3.38
C PHE A 55 -10.20 12.99 2.58
N MET A 56 -9.86 13.00 1.29
CA MET A 56 -9.88 14.24 0.50
C MET A 56 -11.30 14.66 0.03
N PRO A 57 -12.13 13.78 -0.56
CA PRO A 57 -13.45 14.18 -1.07
C PRO A 57 -14.49 14.36 0.03
N LEU A 58 -14.43 13.59 1.12
CA LEU A 58 -15.44 13.64 2.19
C LEU A 58 -15.56 15.01 2.88
N PRO A 59 -14.48 15.63 3.40
CA PRO A 59 -14.58 16.92 4.05
C PRO A 59 -14.93 18.02 3.05
N LEU A 60 -14.44 17.93 1.81
CA LEU A 60 -14.78 18.87 0.75
C LEU A 60 -16.26 18.81 0.39
N GLN A 61 -16.83 17.60 0.28
CA GLN A 61 -18.26 17.40 0.03
C GLN A 61 -19.12 17.94 1.17
N VAL A 62 -18.78 17.64 2.41
CA VAL A 62 -19.49 18.16 3.59
C VAL A 62 -19.42 19.69 3.63
N PHE A 63 -18.25 20.26 3.35
CA PHE A 63 -18.06 21.71 3.28
C PHE A 63 -18.91 22.35 2.17
N CYS A 64 -18.90 21.79 0.96
CA CYS A 64 -19.70 22.29 -0.15
C CYS A 64 -21.20 22.24 0.15
N LEU A 65 -21.69 21.13 0.73
CA LEU A 65 -23.10 20.98 1.11
C LEU A 65 -23.52 21.99 2.19
N ALA A 66 -22.66 22.18 3.19
CA ALA A 66 -22.89 23.19 4.23
C ALA A 66 -22.93 24.59 3.61
N ALA A 67 -21.94 24.96 2.79
CA ALA A 67 -21.87 26.26 2.13
C ALA A 67 -23.09 26.52 1.24
N LEU A 68 -23.53 25.54 0.45
CA LEU A 68 -24.76 25.63 -0.36
C LEU A 68 -26.00 25.84 0.50
N SER A 69 -26.11 25.11 1.61
CA SER A 69 -27.22 25.27 2.56
C SER A 69 -27.22 26.68 3.16
N PHE A 70 -26.05 27.18 3.57
CA PHE A 70 -25.90 28.54 4.07
C PHE A 70 -26.27 29.60 3.02
N ILE A 71 -25.78 29.45 1.78
CA ILE A 71 -26.13 30.38 0.68
C ILE A 71 -27.64 30.37 0.43
N SER A 72 -28.26 29.19 0.40
CA SER A 72 -29.70 29.07 0.18
C SER A 72 -30.51 29.74 1.29
N LEU A 73 -30.07 29.63 2.54
CA LEU A 73 -30.67 30.32 3.68
C LEU A 73 -30.42 31.83 3.63
N SER A 74 -29.22 32.28 3.28
CA SER A 74 -28.90 33.71 3.14
C SER A 74 -29.71 34.38 2.02
N ILE A 75 -30.00 33.68 0.92
CA ILE A 75 -30.87 34.20 -0.14
C ILE A 75 -32.31 34.34 0.38
N LEU A 76 -32.82 33.32 1.08
CA LEU A 76 -34.18 33.35 1.62
C LEU A 76 -34.36 34.47 2.66
N ASP A 77 -33.34 34.70 3.50
CA ASP A 77 -33.30 35.79 4.49
C ASP A 77 -33.18 37.17 3.83
N ALA A 78 -32.53 37.26 2.66
CA ALA A 78 -32.42 38.51 1.91
C ALA A 78 -33.72 38.93 1.20
N GLU A 79 -34.63 37.99 0.95
CA GLU A 79 -35.91 38.25 0.27
C GLU A 79 -37.13 38.37 1.21
N GLY A 80 -36.96 38.16 2.53
CA GLY A 80 -38.01 38.28 3.55
C GLY A 80 -37.92 39.56 4.36
#